data_AF-A0A9P6IAM3-F1
#
_entry.id   AF-A0A9P6IAM3-F1
#
_cell.length_a   1.000
_cell.length_b   1.000
_cell.length_c   1.000
_cell.angle_alpha   90.00
_cell.angle_beta   90.00
_cell.angle_gamma   90.00
#
_symmetry.space_group_name_H-M   'P 1'
#
loop_
_entity.id
_entity.type
_entity.pdbx_description
1 polymer ?
#
loop_
_entity_poly.entity_id
_entity_poly.type
_entity_poly.pdbx_seq_one_letter_code
_entity_poly.pdbx_strand_id
1 'polypeptide(L)'
;MRAAFHDCFPGSCDGSLILANECLDREENTQIQPICEILGQKAVEYKVSTADMIQAAAAFGVAACGGPKTYFLVGRKDSNSPNAEGQLPTQDSDAATQIKAFKKKGFSSTDLVALVGAHSAGMSLQELSFDSTPDKLDSTVFYPETVQETSPTSLGSDFALSNATETKNIWKGFGASQTRWNSAFKLAMGKMSIMGNDLGKLTDCSKLV
;
A
#
# COMPACT_ATOMS: atom_id res chain seq x y z
N MET A 1 -1.54 5.00 -3.52
CA MET A 1 -1.20 3.98 -2.50
C MET A 1 -1.13 2.58 -3.08
N ARG A 2 -2.23 2.04 -3.64
CA ARG A 2 -2.26 0.68 -4.23
C ARG A 2 -1.17 0.44 -5.28
N ALA A 3 -0.98 1.33 -6.25
CA ALA A 3 0.09 1.20 -7.24
C ALA A 3 1.50 1.07 -6.62
N ALA A 4 1.80 1.80 -5.53
CA ALA A 4 3.08 1.66 -4.83
C ALA A 4 3.24 0.30 -4.16
N PHE A 5 2.17 -0.28 -3.59
CA PHE A 5 2.19 -1.63 -3.05
C PHE A 5 2.39 -2.67 -4.16
N HIS A 6 1.68 -2.53 -5.28
CA HIS A 6 1.75 -3.45 -6.41
C HIS A 6 3.07 -3.37 -7.19
N ASP A 7 3.76 -2.22 -7.19
CA ASP A 7 5.12 -2.09 -7.74
C ASP A 7 6.16 -2.71 -6.80
N CYS A 8 6.14 -2.30 -5.52
CA CYS A 8 7.19 -2.67 -4.57
C CYS A 8 7.08 -4.09 -4.01
N PHE A 9 5.88 -4.48 -3.55
CA PHE A 9 5.72 -5.69 -2.74
C PHE A 9 6.13 -6.96 -3.49
N PRO A 10 5.92 -7.11 -4.82
CA PRO A 10 6.42 -8.27 -5.55
C PRO A 10 7.93 -8.49 -5.43
N GLY A 11 8.73 -7.43 -5.35
CA GLY A 11 10.18 -7.57 -5.11
C GLY A 11 10.99 -6.28 -5.05
N SER A 12 10.61 -5.27 -5.83
CA SER A 12 11.43 -4.06 -6.03
C SER A 12 10.55 -2.87 -6.38
N CYS A 13 10.80 -1.71 -5.77
CA CYS A 13 10.19 -0.45 -6.19
C CYS A 13 11.00 0.12 -7.38
N ASP A 14 10.67 -0.27 -8.60
CA ASP A 14 11.45 0.08 -9.79
C ASP A 14 10.60 0.48 -11.00
N GLY A 15 9.31 0.74 -10.79
CA GLY A 15 8.41 1.20 -11.84
C GLY A 15 8.07 0.13 -12.87
N SER A 16 8.54 -1.10 -12.71
CA SER A 16 8.23 -2.23 -13.59
C SER A 16 6.73 -2.50 -13.66
N LEU A 17 5.95 -2.14 -12.64
CA LEU A 17 4.49 -2.19 -12.68
C LEU A 17 3.93 -1.54 -13.96
N ILE A 18 4.50 -0.40 -14.37
CA ILE A 18 4.12 0.34 -15.58
C ILE A 18 5.04 -0.01 -16.74
N LEU A 19 6.35 0.02 -16.52
CA LEU A 19 7.36 -0.10 -17.58
C LEU A 19 7.51 -1.50 -18.16
N ALA A 20 7.21 -2.54 -17.37
CA ALA A 20 7.16 -3.92 -17.81
C ALA A 20 5.72 -4.39 -18.11
N ASN A 21 4.79 -3.44 -18.25
CA ASN A 21 3.40 -3.68 -18.64
C ASN A 21 2.56 -4.53 -17.66
N GLU A 22 3.00 -4.67 -16.42
CA GLU A 22 2.30 -5.50 -15.42
C GLU A 22 0.89 -4.99 -15.10
N CYS A 23 0.61 -3.69 -15.22
CA CYS A 23 -0.74 -3.17 -15.04
C CYS A 23 -1.74 -3.74 -16.04
N LEU A 24 -1.32 -3.95 -17.29
CA LEU A 24 -2.18 -4.46 -18.37
C LEU A 24 -2.19 -5.99 -18.40
N ASP A 25 -1.05 -6.61 -18.13
CA ASP A 25 -0.87 -8.05 -18.35
C ASP A 25 -1.33 -8.93 -17.16
N ARG A 26 -1.58 -8.32 -15.99
CA ARG A 26 -1.90 -9.07 -14.76
C ARG A 26 -3.27 -8.74 -14.19
N GLU A 27 -4.03 -9.78 -13.90
CA GLU A 27 -5.41 -9.68 -13.41
C GLU A 27 -5.51 -8.89 -12.09
N GLU A 28 -4.57 -9.10 -11.17
CA GLU A 28 -4.52 -8.40 -9.87
C GLU A 28 -4.41 -6.86 -9.99
N ASN A 29 -3.96 -6.37 -11.15
CA ASN A 29 -3.72 -4.96 -11.43
C ASN A 29 -4.84 -4.30 -12.25
N THR A 30 -5.86 -5.05 -12.67
CA THR A 30 -6.91 -4.55 -13.57
C THR A 30 -7.51 -3.21 -13.13
N GLN A 31 -7.79 -3.05 -11.84
CA GLN A 31 -8.39 -1.82 -11.29
C GLN A 31 -7.47 -0.60 -11.26
N ILE A 32 -6.15 -0.81 -11.29
CA ILE A 32 -5.18 0.29 -11.19
C ILE A 32 -4.69 0.75 -12.56
N GLN A 33 -5.16 0.16 -13.66
CA GLN A 33 -4.77 0.54 -15.02
C GLN A 33 -4.93 2.04 -15.32
N PRO A 34 -6.08 2.70 -15.01
CA PRO A 34 -6.22 4.15 -15.26
C PRO A 34 -5.21 4.97 -14.46
N ILE A 35 -4.88 4.53 -13.24
CA ILE A 35 -3.87 5.18 -12.40
C ILE A 35 -2.47 4.96 -12.97
N CYS A 36 -2.15 3.76 -13.44
CA CYS A 36 -0.86 3.46 -14.08
C CYS A 36 -0.63 4.35 -15.30
N GLU A 37 -1.65 4.56 -16.14
CA GLU A 37 -1.57 5.44 -17.30
C GLU A 37 -1.25 6.89 -16.88
N ILE A 38 -2.00 7.44 -15.92
CA ILE A 38 -1.77 8.80 -15.41
C ILE A 38 -0.36 8.94 -14.85
N LEU A 39 0.09 7.99 -14.03
CA LEU A 39 1.42 8.03 -13.41
C LEU A 39 2.54 7.94 -14.45
N GLY A 40 2.40 7.07 -15.46
CA GLY A 40 3.36 6.98 -16.57
C GLY A 40 3.45 8.29 -17.37
N GLN A 41 2.30 8.89 -17.70
CA GLN A 41 2.27 10.20 -18.37
C GLN A 41 2.94 11.30 -17.53
N LYS A 42 2.66 11.34 -16.21
CA LYS A 42 3.28 12.31 -15.30
C LYS A 42 4.78 12.09 -15.13
N ALA A 43 5.26 10.84 -15.12
CA ALA A 43 6.69 10.55 -15.07
C ALA A 43 7.42 11.18 -16.27
N VAL A 44 6.85 11.01 -17.48
CA VAL A 44 7.38 11.62 -18.71
C VAL A 44 7.30 13.15 -18.67
N GLU A 45 6.15 13.70 -18.30
CA GLU A 45 5.91 15.16 -18.22
C GLU A 45 6.92 15.85 -17.32
N TYR A 46 7.14 15.30 -16.11
CA TYR A 46 8.03 15.88 -15.11
C TYR A 46 9.48 15.42 -15.20
N LYS A 47 9.81 14.54 -16.17
CA LYS A 47 11.16 14.00 -16.41
C LYS A 47 11.76 13.36 -15.16
N VAL A 48 10.96 12.56 -14.46
CA VAL A 48 11.40 11.75 -13.32
C VAL A 48 11.29 10.27 -13.66
N SER A 49 11.94 9.40 -12.88
CA SER A 49 11.76 7.96 -13.03
C SER A 49 10.31 7.57 -12.74
N THR A 50 9.82 6.54 -13.44
CA THR A 50 8.47 6.03 -13.23
C THR A 50 8.31 5.48 -11.82
N ALA A 51 9.36 4.81 -11.31
CA ALA A 51 9.45 4.35 -9.94
C ALA A 51 9.25 5.49 -8.92
N ASP A 52 9.96 6.61 -9.09
CA ASP A 52 9.83 7.75 -8.16
C ASP A 52 8.48 8.45 -8.31
N MET A 53 7.89 8.51 -9.51
CA MET A 53 6.55 9.06 -9.71
C MET A 53 5.48 8.24 -8.96
N ILE A 54 5.54 6.90 -9.00
CA ILE A 54 4.64 6.03 -8.24
C ILE A 54 4.76 6.31 -6.73
N GLN A 55 5.98 6.42 -6.22
CA GLN A 55 6.21 6.66 -4.79
C GLN A 55 5.85 8.07 -4.35
N ALA A 56 6.07 9.07 -5.21
CA ALA A 56 5.60 10.43 -4.99
C ALA A 56 4.07 10.46 -4.87
N ALA A 57 3.35 9.92 -5.85
CA ALA A 57 1.90 9.87 -5.83
C ALA A 57 1.34 9.13 -4.59
N ALA A 58 2.02 8.07 -4.14
CA ALA A 58 1.64 7.41 -2.89
C ALA A 58 1.84 8.29 -1.66
N ALA A 59 3.01 8.94 -1.51
CA ALA A 59 3.31 9.78 -0.35
C ALA A 59 2.38 11.02 -0.27
N PHE A 60 2.20 11.72 -1.38
CA PHE A 60 1.28 12.86 -1.45
C PHE A 60 -0.18 12.44 -1.32
N GLY A 61 -0.57 11.28 -1.85
CA GLY A 61 -1.92 10.73 -1.69
C GLY A 61 -2.25 10.42 -0.23
N VAL A 62 -1.32 9.82 0.52
CA VAL A 62 -1.48 9.61 1.97
C VAL A 62 -1.71 10.92 2.70
N ALA A 63 -0.89 11.95 2.41
CA ALA A 63 -1.02 13.26 3.03
C ALA A 63 -2.35 13.95 2.68
N ALA A 64 -2.79 13.85 1.42
CA ALA A 64 -4.05 14.42 0.94
C ALA A 64 -5.27 13.82 1.64
N CYS A 65 -5.23 12.53 1.98
CA CYS A 65 -6.29 11.85 2.74
C CYS A 65 -6.17 12.06 4.26
N GLY A 66 -5.34 12.98 4.74
CA GLY A 66 -5.17 13.26 6.18
C GLY A 66 -4.35 12.23 6.95
N GLY A 67 -3.66 11.32 6.24
CA GLY A 67 -2.76 10.33 6.84
C GLY A 67 -1.45 10.93 7.35
N PRO A 68 -0.57 10.10 7.96
CA PRO A 68 0.72 10.58 8.47
C PRO A 68 1.67 10.95 7.32
N LYS A 69 2.55 11.93 7.56
CA LYS A 69 3.65 12.22 6.64
C LYS A 69 4.60 11.02 6.55
N THR A 70 4.51 10.27 5.45
CA THR A 70 5.40 9.15 5.14
C THR A 70 6.77 9.63 4.70
N TYR A 71 7.77 8.75 4.76
CA TYR A 71 9.06 9.05 4.13
C TYR A 71 8.87 9.13 2.61
N PHE A 72 9.49 10.14 1.99
CA PHE A 72 9.54 10.28 0.55
C PHE A 72 10.98 10.40 0.11
N LEU A 73 11.50 9.28 -0.40
CA LEU A 73 12.85 9.18 -0.93
C LEU A 73 12.77 9.13 -2.46
N VAL A 74 13.77 9.66 -3.15
CA VAL A 74 13.88 9.65 -4.62
C VAL A 74 15.27 9.18 -5.07
N GLY A 75 15.39 8.79 -6.33
CA GLY A 75 16.62 8.26 -6.93
C GLY A 75 16.51 6.79 -7.37
N ARG A 76 15.29 6.24 -7.49
CA ARG A 76 15.08 4.87 -7.95
C ARG A 76 15.45 4.73 -9.42
N LYS A 77 16.05 3.60 -9.76
CA LYS A 77 16.35 3.25 -11.14
C LYS A 77 15.19 2.46 -11.73
N ASP A 78 14.67 2.97 -12.84
CA ASP A 78 13.61 2.30 -13.60
C ASP A 78 14.05 0.93 -14.15
N SER A 79 13.12 -0.01 -14.17
CA SER A 79 13.29 -1.37 -14.71
C SER A 79 12.19 -1.69 -15.72
N ASN A 80 12.57 -2.23 -16.88
CA ASN A 80 11.63 -2.82 -17.85
C ASN A 80 11.50 -4.34 -17.66
N SER A 81 12.10 -4.90 -16.60
CA SER A 81 11.97 -6.32 -16.27
C SER A 81 10.82 -6.49 -15.29
N PRO A 82 9.84 -7.37 -15.59
CA PRO A 82 8.74 -7.61 -14.68
C PRO A 82 9.21 -8.31 -13.41
N ASN A 83 8.60 -7.95 -12.29
CA ASN A 83 8.65 -8.70 -11.04
C ASN A 83 8.08 -10.11 -11.21
N ALA A 84 8.40 -11.01 -10.29
CA ALA A 84 7.80 -12.34 -10.26
C ALA A 84 6.29 -12.27 -9.94
N GLU A 85 5.49 -13.11 -10.60
CA GLU A 85 4.08 -13.29 -10.31
C GLU A 85 3.84 -14.07 -8.98
N GLY A 86 2.59 -14.05 -8.51
CA GLY A 86 2.18 -14.82 -7.33
C GLY A 86 2.82 -14.36 -6.01
N GLN A 87 3.29 -13.11 -5.95
CA GLN A 87 3.92 -12.53 -4.76
C GLN A 87 2.95 -11.70 -3.91
N LEU A 88 1.79 -11.34 -4.45
CA LEU A 88 0.77 -10.53 -3.78
C LEU A 88 -0.27 -11.43 -3.10
N PRO A 89 -0.65 -11.16 -1.85
CA PRO A 89 -1.87 -11.71 -1.27
C PRO A 89 -3.10 -11.25 -2.06
N THR A 90 -4.12 -12.09 -2.11
CA THR A 90 -5.41 -11.80 -2.75
C THR A 90 -6.41 -11.25 -1.74
N GLN A 91 -7.51 -10.67 -2.24
CA GLN A 91 -8.61 -10.14 -1.43
C GLN A 91 -9.30 -11.17 -0.51
N ASP A 92 -9.08 -12.47 -0.76
CA ASP A 92 -9.67 -13.58 0.00
C ASP A 92 -8.60 -14.44 0.71
N SER A 93 -7.34 -14.00 0.71
CA SER A 93 -6.25 -14.73 1.36
C SER A 93 -6.48 -14.82 2.87
N ASP A 94 -6.32 -16.02 3.44
CA ASP A 94 -6.39 -16.18 4.88
C ASP A 94 -5.26 -15.42 5.62
N ALA A 95 -5.43 -15.20 6.92
CA ALA A 95 -4.47 -14.44 7.71
C ALA A 95 -3.08 -15.09 7.74
N ALA A 96 -2.99 -16.43 7.78
CA ALA A 96 -1.72 -17.14 7.82
C ALA A 96 -0.91 -16.94 6.52
N THR A 97 -1.58 -16.93 5.38
CA THR A 97 -1.01 -16.68 4.05
C THR A 97 -0.49 -15.25 3.95
N GLN A 98 -1.29 -14.27 4.37
CA GLN A 98 -0.88 -12.86 4.41
C GLN A 98 0.33 -12.63 5.32
N ILE A 99 0.27 -13.14 6.56
CA ILE A 99 1.37 -13.06 7.54
C ILE A 99 2.66 -13.70 6.98
N LYS A 100 2.55 -14.88 6.37
CA LYS A 100 3.70 -15.58 5.78
C LYS A 100 4.32 -14.78 4.63
N ALA A 101 3.50 -14.22 3.74
CA ALA A 101 3.97 -13.41 2.61
C ALA A 101 4.73 -12.16 3.08
N PHE A 102 4.20 -11.45 4.07
CA PHE A 102 4.84 -10.26 4.65
C PHE A 102 6.12 -10.62 5.40
N LYS A 103 6.10 -11.66 6.26
CA LYS A 103 7.29 -12.13 6.97
C LYS A 103 8.43 -12.54 6.04
N LYS A 104 8.12 -13.19 4.91
CA LYS A 104 9.11 -13.56 3.88
C LYS A 104 9.85 -12.34 3.32
N LYS A 105 9.21 -11.17 3.29
CA LYS A 105 9.76 -9.89 2.83
C LYS A 105 10.27 -9.02 3.99
N GLY A 106 10.40 -9.61 5.17
CA GLY A 106 10.93 -8.96 6.37
C GLY A 106 9.92 -8.09 7.12
N PHE A 107 8.64 -8.06 6.74
CA PHE A 107 7.60 -7.29 7.42
C PHE A 107 7.04 -8.03 8.63
N SER A 108 6.87 -7.32 9.73
CA SER A 108 6.20 -7.84 10.93
C SER A 108 4.68 -7.89 10.73
N SER A 109 3.98 -8.60 11.60
CA SER A 109 2.51 -8.56 11.62
C SER A 109 1.97 -7.17 11.98
N THR A 110 2.74 -6.36 12.71
CA THR A 110 2.43 -4.94 12.93
C THR A 110 2.55 -4.14 11.63
N ASP A 111 3.59 -4.37 10.83
CA ASP A 111 3.78 -3.70 9.54
C ASP A 111 2.66 -4.07 8.57
N LEU A 112 2.31 -5.37 8.49
CA LEU A 112 1.20 -5.88 7.68
C LEU A 112 -0.10 -5.18 8.05
N VAL A 113 -0.50 -5.28 9.33
CA VAL A 113 -1.77 -4.71 9.78
C VAL A 113 -1.77 -3.20 9.59
N ALA A 114 -0.64 -2.52 9.76
CA ALA A 114 -0.54 -1.09 9.52
C ALA A 114 -0.78 -0.75 8.04
N LEU A 115 -0.09 -1.43 7.12
CA LEU A 115 -0.21 -1.21 5.66
C LEU A 115 -1.64 -1.48 5.15
N VAL A 116 -2.33 -2.48 5.68
CA VAL A 116 -3.76 -2.74 5.39
C VAL A 116 -4.65 -1.55 5.73
N GLY A 117 -4.27 -0.71 6.69
CA GLY A 117 -5.01 0.52 7.00
C GLY A 117 -5.10 1.52 5.85
N ALA A 118 -4.30 1.37 4.77
CA ALA A 118 -4.49 2.14 3.54
C ALA A 118 -5.86 1.87 2.87
N HIS A 119 -6.52 0.76 3.18
CA HIS A 119 -7.86 0.45 2.69
C HIS A 119 -8.93 1.42 3.21
N SER A 120 -8.67 2.18 4.28
CA SER A 120 -9.56 3.25 4.75
C SER A 120 -9.86 4.27 3.64
N ALA A 121 -8.87 4.58 2.80
CA ALA A 121 -9.08 5.38 1.58
C ALA A 121 -9.06 4.50 0.32
N GLY A 122 -9.84 3.41 0.34
CA GLY A 122 -9.88 2.40 -0.71
C GLY A 122 -11.31 1.98 -1.09
N MET A 123 -11.44 1.46 -2.32
CA MET A 123 -12.71 0.99 -2.88
C MET A 123 -12.52 -0.33 -3.63
N SER A 124 -13.60 -1.11 -3.73
CA SER A 124 -13.67 -2.37 -4.48
C SER A 124 -13.84 -2.15 -5.99
N LEU A 125 -13.85 -3.26 -6.73
CA LEU A 125 -14.19 -3.30 -8.17
C LEU A 125 -15.54 -2.67 -8.50
N GLN A 126 -16.49 -2.74 -7.57
CA GLN A 126 -17.84 -2.23 -7.72
C GLN A 126 -17.98 -0.82 -7.14
N GLU A 127 -16.86 -0.12 -6.91
CA GLU A 127 -16.80 1.24 -6.35
C GLU A 127 -17.46 1.36 -4.97
N LEU A 128 -17.48 0.27 -4.20
CA LEU A 128 -17.91 0.26 -2.81
C LEU A 128 -16.70 0.50 -1.91
N SER A 129 -16.82 1.45 -0.97
CA SER A 129 -15.75 1.77 -0.02
C SER A 129 -15.57 0.72 1.06
N PHE A 130 -14.33 0.55 1.52
CA PHE A 130 -13.99 -0.41 2.59
C PHE A 130 -14.27 0.10 4.00
N ASP A 131 -14.67 1.37 4.13
CA ASP A 131 -15.24 1.98 5.32
C ASP A 131 -16.27 3.07 4.94
N SER A 132 -16.84 3.75 5.93
CA SER A 132 -17.80 4.83 5.74
C SER A 132 -17.18 6.19 5.38
N THR A 133 -15.86 6.32 5.35
CA THR A 133 -15.09 7.57 5.15
C THR A 133 -13.97 7.43 4.09
N PRO A 134 -14.29 7.02 2.84
CA PRO A 134 -13.30 6.64 1.82
C PRO A 134 -12.36 7.75 1.33
N ASP A 135 -12.61 9.00 1.70
CA ASP A 135 -11.76 10.14 1.38
C ASP A 135 -10.69 10.41 2.47
N LYS A 136 -10.70 9.63 3.56
CA LYS A 136 -9.85 9.81 4.73
C LYS A 136 -9.05 8.55 5.05
N LEU A 137 -7.90 8.75 5.67
CA LEU A 137 -7.12 7.70 6.31
C LEU A 137 -7.34 7.72 7.83
N ASP A 138 -8.52 7.30 8.26
CA ASP A 138 -8.92 7.27 9.66
C ASP A 138 -8.99 5.85 10.21
N SER A 139 -7.92 5.44 10.89
CA SER A 139 -7.82 4.10 11.48
C SER A 139 -8.92 3.84 12.52
N THR A 140 -9.47 4.89 13.13
CA THR A 140 -10.56 4.78 14.10
C THR A 140 -11.92 4.51 13.48
N VAL A 141 -12.04 4.48 12.14
CA VAL A 141 -13.25 4.10 11.40
C VAL A 141 -13.04 2.74 10.73
N PHE A 142 -12.05 2.62 9.83
CA PHE A 142 -11.78 1.39 9.09
C PHE A 142 -11.66 0.14 9.99
N TYR A 143 -10.75 0.16 10.97
CA TYR A 143 -10.49 -1.04 11.79
C TYR A 143 -11.71 -1.47 12.61
N PRO A 144 -12.45 -0.56 13.30
CA PRO A 144 -13.69 -0.94 13.98
C PRO A 144 -14.78 -1.44 13.03
N GLU A 145 -14.99 -0.80 11.89
CA GLU A 145 -16.06 -1.16 10.95
C GLU A 145 -15.83 -2.55 10.33
N THR A 146 -14.59 -2.91 10.00
CA THR A 146 -14.26 -4.25 9.50
C THR A 146 -14.63 -5.35 10.51
N VAL A 147 -14.33 -5.15 11.80
CA VAL A 147 -14.63 -6.15 12.85
C VAL A 147 -16.13 -6.22 13.15
N GLN A 148 -16.81 -5.08 13.05
CA GLN A 148 -18.25 -4.98 13.29
C GLN A 148 -19.09 -5.34 12.06
N GLU A 149 -18.43 -5.54 10.91
CA GLU A 149 -19.07 -5.81 9.62
C GLU A 149 -20.11 -4.73 9.25
N THR A 150 -19.74 -3.47 9.47
CA THR A 150 -20.61 -2.29 9.25
C THR A 150 -20.17 -1.41 8.08
N SER A 151 -19.02 -1.72 7.46
CA SER A 151 -18.55 -1.02 6.26
C SER A 151 -19.44 -1.31 5.04
N PRO A 152 -19.48 -0.43 4.02
CA PRO A 152 -20.25 -0.67 2.80
C PRO A 152 -19.86 -1.95 2.05
N THR A 153 -18.58 -2.29 2.08
CA THR A 153 -18.07 -3.63 1.73
C THR A 153 -16.82 -3.95 2.55
N SER A 154 -16.43 -5.23 2.60
CA SER A 154 -15.21 -5.67 3.28
C SER A 154 -14.52 -6.75 2.47
N LEU A 155 -13.19 -6.79 2.53
CA LEU A 155 -12.40 -7.87 1.96
C LEU A 155 -12.35 -9.06 2.93
N GLY A 156 -12.39 -10.28 2.40
CA GLY A 156 -12.23 -11.49 3.21
C GLY A 156 -10.86 -11.53 3.90
N SER A 157 -9.83 -11.00 3.24
CA SER A 157 -8.48 -10.87 3.77
C SER A 157 -8.41 -9.98 5.01
N ASP A 158 -9.12 -8.85 4.99
CA ASP A 158 -9.14 -7.87 6.07
C ASP A 158 -9.89 -8.45 7.27
N PHE A 159 -11.06 -9.05 7.02
CA PHE A 159 -11.83 -9.73 8.06
C PHE A 159 -11.03 -10.87 8.71
N ALA A 160 -10.29 -11.66 7.92
CA ALA A 160 -9.42 -12.72 8.43
C ALA A 160 -8.31 -12.18 9.35
N LEU A 161 -7.64 -11.09 8.94
CA LEU A 161 -6.62 -10.43 9.78
C LEU A 161 -7.20 -9.85 11.06
N SER A 162 -8.42 -9.30 10.99
CA SER A 162 -9.07 -8.69 12.16
C SER A 162 -9.37 -9.71 13.28
N ASN A 163 -9.53 -10.99 12.92
CA ASN A 163 -9.90 -12.07 13.82
C ASN A 163 -8.74 -13.01 14.21
N ALA A 164 -7.66 -13.06 13.43
CA ALA A 164 -6.56 -14.00 13.67
C ALA A 164 -5.76 -13.70 14.95
N THR A 165 -5.29 -14.77 15.62
CA THR A 165 -4.62 -14.68 16.95
C THR A 165 -3.42 -13.72 16.96
N GLU A 166 -2.62 -13.70 15.89
CA GLU A 166 -1.40 -12.88 15.82
C GLU A 166 -1.71 -11.39 15.56
N THR A 167 -2.83 -11.08 14.89
CA THR A 167 -3.11 -9.74 14.36
C THR A 167 -4.28 -9.04 15.04
N LYS A 168 -5.23 -9.76 15.63
CA LYS A 168 -6.45 -9.18 16.25
C LYS A 168 -6.18 -8.11 17.31
N ASN A 169 -5.13 -8.27 18.11
CA ASN A 169 -4.78 -7.29 19.15
C ASN A 169 -4.11 -6.04 18.55
N ILE A 170 -3.39 -6.21 17.44
CA ILE A 170 -2.80 -5.10 16.67
C ILE A 170 -3.93 -4.32 15.99
N TRP A 171 -4.85 -5.04 15.34
CA TRP A 171 -6.05 -4.51 14.68
C TRP A 171 -6.87 -3.63 15.63
N LYS A 172 -7.27 -4.17 16.79
CA LYS A 172 -7.96 -3.41 17.85
C LYS A 172 -7.15 -2.21 18.34
N GLY A 173 -5.83 -2.38 18.48
CA GLY A 173 -4.93 -1.31 18.92
C GLY A 173 -4.88 -0.12 17.96
N PHE A 174 -4.92 -0.36 16.65
CA PHE A 174 -4.99 0.71 15.65
C PHE A 174 -6.38 1.31 15.52
N GLY A 175 -7.43 0.50 15.65
CA GLY A 175 -8.82 1.00 15.72
C GLY A 175 -9.11 1.90 16.93
N ALA A 176 -8.35 1.75 18.01
CA ALA A 176 -8.48 2.59 19.20
C ALA A 176 -7.60 3.85 19.18
N SER A 177 -6.65 3.99 18.24
CA SER A 177 -5.68 5.09 18.27
C SER A 177 -5.10 5.42 16.91
N GLN A 178 -5.57 6.53 16.33
CA GLN A 178 -5.00 7.13 15.11
C GLN A 178 -3.50 7.38 15.26
N THR A 179 -3.04 7.91 16.40
CA THR A 179 -1.61 8.19 16.63
C THR A 179 -0.77 6.92 16.56
N ARG A 180 -1.24 5.82 17.16
CA ARG A 180 -0.54 4.54 17.14
C ARG A 180 -0.46 3.98 15.71
N TRP A 181 -1.57 4.05 14.97
CA TRP A 181 -1.59 3.65 13.56
C TRP A 181 -0.67 4.52 12.72
N ASN A 182 -0.77 5.85 12.83
CA ASN A 182 0.07 6.82 12.12
C ASN A 182 1.57 6.51 12.27
N SER A 183 2.03 6.24 13.49
CA SER A 183 3.43 5.88 13.75
C SER A 183 3.84 4.58 13.06
N ALA A 184 3.01 3.54 13.13
CA ALA A 184 3.30 2.24 12.52
C ALA A 184 3.23 2.31 10.98
N PHE A 185 2.19 2.94 10.43
CA PHE A 185 1.98 3.11 8.99
C PHE A 185 3.14 3.88 8.34
N LYS A 186 3.60 4.97 8.96
CA LYS A 186 4.76 5.73 8.48
C LYS A 186 6.00 4.85 8.32
N LEU A 187 6.30 4.02 9.33
CA LEU A 187 7.47 3.14 9.32
C LEU A 187 7.32 2.01 8.29
N ALA A 188 6.14 1.39 8.23
CA ALA A 188 5.87 0.29 7.30
C ALA A 188 5.87 0.77 5.84
N MET A 189 5.27 1.93 5.54
CA MET A 189 5.34 2.56 4.22
C MET A 189 6.78 2.93 3.85
N GLY A 190 7.56 3.47 4.78
CA GLY A 190 8.97 3.77 4.56
C GLY A 190 9.76 2.52 4.15
N LYS A 191 9.59 1.44 4.91
CA LYS A 191 10.21 0.14 4.63
C LYS A 191 9.78 -0.45 3.28
N MET A 192 8.50 -0.36 2.94
CA MET A 192 7.99 -0.78 1.63
C MET A 192 8.60 0.03 0.50
N SER A 193 8.65 1.36 0.64
CA SER A 193 9.11 2.28 -0.41
C SER A 193 10.58 2.09 -0.82
N ILE A 194 11.38 1.37 -0.03
CA ILE A 194 12.80 1.12 -0.30
C ILE A 194 13.09 -0.33 -0.73
N MET A 195 12.07 -1.16 -0.91
CA MET A 195 12.25 -2.53 -1.38
C MET A 195 13.02 -2.54 -2.72
N GLY A 196 13.99 -3.45 -2.84
CA GLY A 196 14.84 -3.58 -4.03
C GLY A 196 15.86 -2.45 -4.23
N ASN A 197 15.91 -1.45 -3.36
CA ASN A 197 16.75 -0.26 -3.54
C ASN A 197 17.80 -0.10 -2.43
N ASP A 198 18.95 0.45 -2.79
CA ASP A 198 20.01 0.82 -1.83
C ASP A 198 19.68 2.17 -1.21
N LEU A 199 19.34 2.17 0.09
CA LEU A 199 18.99 3.38 0.83
C LEU A 199 20.09 4.45 0.76
N GLY A 200 21.38 4.06 0.69
CA GLY A 200 22.50 4.99 0.59
C GLY A 200 22.57 5.76 -0.73
N LYS A 201 21.81 5.34 -1.74
CA LYS A 201 21.72 6.00 -3.05
C LYS A 201 20.45 6.82 -3.23
N LEU A 202 19.52 6.74 -2.27
CA LEU A 202 18.30 7.53 -2.31
C LEU A 202 18.50 8.87 -1.60
N THR A 203 17.81 9.89 -2.10
CA THR A 203 17.79 11.24 -1.51
C THR A 203 16.51 11.44 -0.71
N ASP A 204 16.63 11.94 0.51
CA ASP A 204 15.48 12.25 1.36
C ASP A 204 14.80 13.57 0.96
N CYS A 205 13.58 13.44 0.43
CA CYS A 205 12.70 14.52 0.03
C CYS A 205 11.44 14.62 0.92
N SER A 206 11.44 13.98 2.10
CA SER A 206 10.27 13.89 2.99
C SER A 206 9.74 15.25 3.46
N LYS A 207 10.55 16.31 3.39
CA LYS A 207 10.12 17.69 3.68
C LYS A 207 9.11 18.26 2.67
N LEU A 208 8.95 17.63 1.51
CA LEU A 208 8.02 18.07 0.46
C LEU A 208 6.59 17.57 0.67
N VAL A 209 6.40 16.58 1.55
CA VAL A 209 5.12 15.95 1.88
C VAL A 209 4.48 16.59 3.11
#